data_AF-A0A3D4R1Z9-F1
#
_entry.id   AF-A0A3D4R1Z9-F1
#
_cell.length_a   1.000
_cell.length_b   1.000
_cell.length_c   1.000
_cell.angle_alpha   90.00
_cell.angle_beta   90.00
_cell.angle_gamma   90.00
#
_symmetry.space_group_name_H-M   'P 1'
#
loop_
_entity.id
_entity.type
_entity.pdbx_description
1 polymer ?
#
loop_
_entity_poly.entity_id
_entity_poly.type
_entity_poly.pdbx_seq_one_letter_code
_entity_poly.pdbx_strand_id
1 'polypeptide(L)' 'ALKAGIKALTRQALHAGGLSFLHPQSGERLVFTAPIPEDMGNLLALFRQATPGHPGQTGLQTWQDQLKG' A
#
# COMPACT_ATOMS: atom_id res chain seq x y z
N ALA A 1 4.42 18.70 -11.39
CA ALA A 1 3.31 17.98 -10.74
C ALA A 1 3.77 17.19 -9.50
N LEU A 2 4.71 16.24 -9.62
CA LEU A 2 5.13 15.37 -8.49
C LEU A 2 5.55 16.14 -7.22
N LYS A 3 6.44 17.13 -7.30
CA LYS A 3 6.87 17.93 -6.13
C LYS A 3 5.69 18.61 -5.42
N ALA A 4 4.68 19.06 -6.16
CA ALA A 4 3.48 19.66 -5.59
C ALA A 4 2.60 18.59 -4.93
N GLY A 5 2.44 17.42 -5.56
CA GLY A 5 1.73 16.28 -4.97
C GLY A 5 2.35 15.79 -3.66
N ILE A 6 3.68 15.73 -3.58
CA ILE A 6 4.40 15.37 -2.33
C ILE A 6 4.09 16.39 -1.23
N LYS A 7 4.12 17.70 -1.55
CA LYS A 7 3.81 18.76 -0.58
C LYS A 7 2.34 18.79 -0.13
N ALA A 8 1.43 18.30 -0.98
CA ALA A 8 0.00 18.26 -0.68
C ALA A 8 -0.38 17.13 0.29
N LEU A 9 0.48 16.11 0.46
CA LEU A 9 0.24 15.06 1.44
C LEU A 9 0.57 15.58 2.86
N THR A 10 -0.46 15.91 3.62
CA THR A 10 -0.33 16.50 4.97
C THR A 10 -0.17 15.49 6.09
N ARG A 11 -0.22 14.20 5.77
CA ARG A 11 -0.10 13.06 6.70
C ARG A 11 1.00 12.11 6.25
N GLN A 12 1.31 11.13 7.10
CA GLN A 12 2.24 10.06 6.72
C GLN A 12 1.72 9.28 5.51
N ALA A 13 2.63 8.94 4.58
CA ALA A 13 2.35 8.05 3.45
C ALA A 13 2.25 6.57 3.90
N LEU A 14 1.45 6.33 4.94
CA LEU A 14 1.22 5.03 5.56
C LEU A 14 -0.28 4.74 5.53
N HIS A 15 -0.64 3.53 5.10
CA HIS A 15 -2.03 3.07 5.04
C HIS A 15 -2.11 1.59 5.41
N ALA A 16 -2.97 1.25 6.36
CA ALA A 16 -3.28 -0.13 6.70
C ALA A 16 -4.24 -0.71 5.65
N GLY A 17 -3.69 -1.28 4.57
CA GLY A 17 -4.49 -1.85 3.48
C GLY A 17 -5.22 -3.15 3.82
N GLY A 18 -4.79 -3.85 4.88
CA GLY A 18 -5.42 -5.07 5.34
C GLY A 18 -5.20 -5.32 6.83
N LEU A 19 -6.16 -6.01 7.45
CA LEU A 19 -6.15 -6.43 8.85
C LEU A 19 -6.69 -7.85 8.92
N SER A 20 -6.01 -8.75 9.63
CA SER A 20 -6.51 -10.10 9.86
C SER A 20 -6.24 -10.57 11.27
N PHE A 21 -7.22 -11.24 11.88
CA PHE A 21 -7.11 -11.84 13.21
C PHE A 21 -8.11 -13.00 13.34
N LEU A 22 -7.97 -13.81 14.40
CA LEU A 22 -8.92 -14.85 14.74
C LEU A 22 -10.09 -14.25 15.53
N HIS A 23 -11.33 -14.54 15.14
CA HIS A 23 -12.51 -14.10 15.86
C HIS A 23 -12.46 -14.63 17.31
N PRO A 24 -12.61 -13.77 18.33
CA PRO A 24 -12.30 -14.14 19.71
C PRO A 24 -13.22 -15.22 20.30
N GLN A 25 -14.40 -15.44 19.70
CA GLN A 25 -15.34 -16.46 20.17
C GLN A 25 -15.33 -17.71 19.29
N SER A 26 -15.34 -17.57 17.97
CA SER A 26 -15.45 -18.72 17.04
C SER A 26 -14.09 -19.27 16.61
N GLY A 27 -13.00 -18.50 16.80
CA GLY A 27 -11.67 -18.87 16.32
C GLY A 27 -11.50 -18.77 14.80
N GLU A 28 -12.54 -18.38 14.05
CA GLU A 28 -12.48 -18.25 12.59
C GLU A 28 -11.61 -17.07 12.16
N ARG A 29 -10.85 -17.23 11.08
CA ARG A 29 -10.01 -16.16 10.55
C ARG A 29 -10.88 -15.11 9.86
N LEU A 30 -10.83 -13.88 10.38
CA LEU A 30 -11.44 -12.71 9.75
C LEU A 30 -10.37 -11.92 9.01
N VAL A 31 -10.72 -11.42 7.83
CA VAL A 31 -9.85 -10.60 6.98
C VAL A 31 -10.63 -9.38 6.54
N PHE A 32 -10.06 -8.21 6.78
CA PHE A 32 -10.59 -6.92 6.40
C PHE A 32 -9.61 -6.24 5.45
N THR A 33 -10.13 -5.52 4.46
CA THR A 33 -9.34 -4.74 3.52
C THR A 33 -9.90 -3.32 3.43
N ALA A 34 -9.02 -2.37 3.16
CA ALA A 34 -9.40 -0.98 2.95
C ALA A 34 -8.78 -0.47 1.63
N PRO A 35 -9.57 0.14 0.73
CA PRO A 35 -9.03 0.67 -0.52
C PRO A 35 -7.99 1.75 -0.25
N ILE A 36 -7.10 1.97 -1.22
CA ILE A 36 -6.09 3.04 -1.14
C ILE A 36 -6.82 4.39 -1.08
N PRO A 37 -6.51 5.27 -0.12
CA PRO A 37 -7.07 6.61 -0.04
C PRO A 37 -6.71 7.44 -1.28
N GLU A 38 -7.59 8.37 -1.64
CA GLU A 38 -7.47 9.17 -2.87
C GLU A 38 -6.16 9.97 -2.94
N ASP A 39 -5.74 10.59 -1.82
CA ASP A 39 -4.51 11.37 -1.73
C ASP A 39 -3.26 10.54 -2.09
N MET A 40 -3.17 9.32 -1.57
CA MET A 40 -2.11 8.37 -1.87
C MET A 40 -2.22 7.82 -3.29
N GLY A 41 -3.44 7.55 -3.77
CA GLY A 41 -3.68 7.09 -5.14
C GLY A 41 -3.17 8.10 -6.17
N ASN A 42 -3.49 9.37 -5.97
CA ASN A 42 -3.03 10.47 -6.81
C ASN A 42 -1.51 10.62 -6.77
N LEU A 43 -0.89 10.52 -5.59
CA LEU A 43 0.56 10.62 -5.44
C LEU A 43 1.29 9.44 -6.12
N LEU A 44 0.77 8.21 -5.99
CA LEU A 44 1.30 7.02 -6.66
C LEU A 44 1.28 7.16 -8.19
N ALA A 45 0.20 7.73 -8.75
CA ALA A 45 0.11 7.98 -10.18
C ALA A 45 1.21 8.94 -10.65
N LEU A 46 1.47 10.02 -9.90
CA LEU A 46 2.54 10.96 -10.21
C LEU A 46 3.94 10.33 -10.14
N PHE A 47 4.20 9.45 -9.17
CA PHE A 47 5.48 8.73 -9.08
C PHE A 47 5.70 7.78 -10.26
N ARG A 48 4.67 7.02 -10.65
CA ARG A 48 4.74 6.10 -11.81
C ARG A 48 5.01 6.85 -13.12
N GLN A 49 4.46 8.06 -13.27
CA GLN A 49 4.74 8.91 -14.43
C GLN A 49 6.16 9.47 -14.41
N ALA A 50 6.67 9.85 -13.23
CA ALA A 50 7.98 10.51 -13.10
C ALA A 50 9.17 9.54 -13.18
N THR A 51 8.97 8.27 -12.81
CA THR A 51 9.97 7.21 -12.92
C THR A 51 9.44 6.13 -13.87
N PRO A 52 9.67 6.26 -15.18
CA PRO A 52 9.39 5.17 -16.12
C PRO A 52 10.44 4.06 -15.94
N GLY A 53 10.26 3.23 -14.91
CA GLY A 53 11.11 2.08 -14.57
C GLY A 53 10.28 0.79 -14.58
N HIS A 54 10.89 -0.30 -15.09
CA HIS A 54 10.25 -1.58 -15.41
C HIS A 54 9.46 -2.19 -14.23
N PRO A 55 8.26 -2.76 -14.48
CA PRO A 55 7.59 -3.58 -13.47
C PRO A 55 8.47 -4.77 -13.12
N GLY A 56 8.96 -4.85 -11.87
CA GLY A 56 9.67 -6.03 -11.36
C GLY A 56 11.06 -5.81 -10.74
N GLN A 57 11.60 -4.59 -10.69
CA GLN A 57 12.86 -4.31 -9.97
C GLN A 57 12.65 -3.44 -8.73
N THR A 58 11.79 -3.89 -7.81
CA THR A 58 12.01 -3.49 -6.41
C THR A 58 13.02 -4.48 -5.86
N GLY A 59 14.25 -4.05 -5.54
CA GLY A 59 15.21 -4.87 -4.77
C GLY A 59 14.72 -5.22 -3.35
N LEU A 60 13.45 -4.97 -3.06
CA LEU A 60 12.74 -5.26 -1.83
C LEU A 60 12.00 -6.58 -2.03
N GLN A 61 12.31 -7.58 -1.22
CA GLN A 61 11.49 -8.77 -1.09
C GLN A 61 10.09 -8.34 -0.61
N THR A 62 9.04 -8.74 -1.31
CA THR A 62 7.68 -8.48 -0.85
C THR A 62 7.42 -9.37 0.36
N TRP A 63 6.98 -8.79 1.47
CA TRP A 63 6.52 -9.56 2.64
C TRP A 63 5.38 -10.54 2.27
N GLN A 64 4.63 -10.26 1.20
CA GLN A 64 3.62 -11.16 0.64
C GLN A 64 4.21 -12.44 0.05
N ASP A 65 5.44 -12.39 -0.46
CA ASP A 65 6.16 -13.56 -0.98
C ASP A 65 6.63 -14.46 0.18
N GLN A 66 6.92 -13.87 1.34
CA GLN A 66 7.31 -14.59 2.56
C GLN A 66 6.12 -15.27 3.26
N LEU A 67 4.88 -14.85 3.00
CA LEU A 67 3.67 -15.45 3.56
C LEU A 67 3.10 -16.59 2.69
N LYS A 68 3.69 -16.84 1.51
CA LYS A 68 3.34 -17.95 0.63
C LYS A 68 4.30 -19.13 0.88
N GLY A 69 4.15 -19.80 2.02
CA GLY A 69 4.93 -21.00 2.37
C GLY A 69 4.92 -21.27 3.86
#